data_AF-A0A061P799-F1
#
_entry.id   AF-A0A061P799-F1
#
_cell.length_a   1.000
_cell.length_b   1.000
_cell.length_c   1.000
_cell.angle_alpha   90.00
_cell.angle_beta   90.00
_cell.angle_gamma   90.00
#
_symmetry.space_group_name_H-M   'P 1'
#
loop_
_entity.id
_entity.type
_entity.pdbx_description
1 polymer ?
#
loop_
_entity_poly.entity_id
_entity_poly.type
_entity_poly.pdbx_seq_one_letter_code
_entity_poly.pdbx_strand_id
1 'polypeptide(L)'
;MDIVEQKFDAPMEDIFALVNRALAHERGVVLTVVRIDYVNNQITCGNIGNVECLLQIDNKDVMRLIPTAGFLSGRSFKARVHHFTFQSKVGFVLHSDGVNHLGQKRNLTDVYDRPADVVKHLSKKVSIDKDDVTIISGYVH
;
A
#
# COMPACT_ATOMS: atom_id res chain seq x y z
N MET A 1 -5.27 -17.19 4.75
CA MET A 1 -3.82 -17.04 5.03
C MET A 1 -3.71 -15.72 5.75
N ASP A 2 -3.66 -15.78 7.08
CA ASP A 2 -4.01 -14.61 7.90
C ASP A 2 -2.78 -14.09 8.65
N ILE A 3 -1.59 -14.30 8.07
CA ILE A 3 -0.30 -13.98 8.69
C ILE A 3 -0.20 -12.49 9.01
N VAL A 4 -0.64 -11.62 8.09
CA VAL A 4 -0.62 -10.17 8.31
C VAL A 4 -1.51 -9.78 9.49
N GLU A 5 -2.68 -10.42 9.61
CA GLU A 5 -3.61 -10.20 10.72
C GLU A 5 -3.05 -10.75 12.05
N GLN A 6 -2.47 -11.95 12.04
CA GLN A 6 -1.96 -12.62 13.25
C GLN A 6 -0.62 -12.07 13.75
N LYS A 7 0.13 -11.36 12.91
CA LYS A 7 1.48 -10.85 13.18
C LYS A 7 1.58 -9.35 12.92
N PHE A 8 0.48 -8.62 13.07
CA PHE A 8 0.40 -7.18 12.76
C PHE A 8 1.41 -6.32 13.56
N ASP A 9 1.83 -6.80 14.73
CA ASP A 9 2.76 -6.16 15.66
C ASP A 9 4.24 -6.50 15.39
N ALA A 10 4.51 -7.54 14.59
CA ALA A 10 5.88 -7.95 14.27
C ALA A 10 6.60 -6.90 13.38
N PRO A 11 7.95 -6.95 13.31
CA PRO A 11 8.70 -6.20 12.32
C PRO A 11 8.18 -6.46 10.90
N MET A 12 8.13 -5.42 10.06
CA MET A 12 7.55 -5.52 8.71
C MET A 12 8.27 -6.56 7.85
N GLU A 13 9.59 -6.64 8.00
CA GLU A 13 10.46 -7.62 7.35
C GLU A 13 10.08 -9.06 7.74
N ASP A 14 9.75 -9.28 9.01
CA ASP A 14 9.36 -10.60 9.51
C ASP A 14 7.99 -11.02 8.97
N ILE A 15 7.05 -10.09 8.87
CA ILE A 15 5.74 -10.32 8.23
C ILE A 15 5.96 -10.78 6.78
N PHE A 16 6.77 -10.05 6.00
CA PHE A 16 7.06 -10.40 4.61
C PHE A 16 7.79 -11.75 4.50
N ALA A 17 8.71 -12.06 5.40
CA ALA A 17 9.41 -13.34 5.43
C ALA A 17 8.48 -14.51 5.77
N LEU A 18 7.54 -14.33 6.71
CA LEU A 18 6.52 -15.30 7.06
C LEU A 18 5.55 -15.54 5.90
N VAL A 19 5.07 -14.47 5.27
CA VAL A 19 4.22 -14.55 4.07
C VAL A 19 4.96 -15.29 2.96
N ASN A 20 6.21 -14.93 2.67
CA ASN A 20 7.00 -15.57 1.62
C ASN A 20 7.16 -17.08 1.85
N ARG A 21 7.50 -17.49 3.08
CA ARG A 21 7.64 -18.93 3.42
C ARG A 21 6.35 -19.71 3.22
N ALA A 22 5.21 -19.12 3.59
CA ALA A 22 3.91 -19.78 3.43
C ALA A 22 3.51 -19.98 1.96
N LEU A 23 4.14 -19.26 1.02
CA LEU A 23 3.84 -19.29 -0.42
C LEU A 23 4.79 -20.16 -1.24
N ALA A 24 5.66 -20.97 -0.60
CA ALA A 24 6.69 -21.75 -1.30
C ALA A 24 6.15 -22.74 -2.34
N HIS A 25 4.88 -23.13 -2.23
CA HIS A 25 4.20 -24.06 -3.13
C HIS A 25 2.94 -23.45 -3.77
N GLU A 26 2.82 -22.13 -3.73
CA GLU A 26 1.68 -21.39 -4.25
C GLU A 26 2.07 -20.52 -5.45
N ARG A 27 1.09 -19.93 -6.13
CA ARG A 27 1.33 -19.00 -7.26
C ARG A 27 2.11 -17.74 -6.86
N GLY A 28 2.17 -17.45 -5.56
CA GLY A 28 2.80 -16.27 -5.00
C GLY A 28 1.91 -15.02 -5.05
N VAL A 29 2.36 -13.93 -4.44
CA VAL A 29 1.57 -12.70 -4.27
C VAL A 29 2.44 -11.45 -4.27
N VAL A 30 1.90 -10.38 -4.87
CA VAL A 30 2.35 -9.00 -4.71
C VAL A 30 1.71 -8.41 -3.46
N LEU A 31 2.49 -7.72 -2.62
CA LEU A 31 2.03 -7.30 -1.31
C LEU A 31 2.46 -5.87 -1.00
N THR A 32 1.50 -5.07 -0.56
CA THR A 32 1.77 -3.80 0.14
C THR A 32 1.12 -3.84 1.51
N VAL A 33 1.86 -3.44 2.53
CA VAL A 33 1.35 -3.25 3.88
C VAL A 33 1.70 -1.84 4.33
N VAL A 34 0.71 -1.13 4.86
CA VAL A 34 0.87 0.17 5.51
C VAL A 34 0.47 0.00 6.97
N ARG A 35 1.40 0.29 7.89
CA ARG A 35 1.16 0.31 9.32
C ARG A 35 1.29 1.74 9.82
N ILE A 36 0.27 2.21 10.55
CA ILE A 36 0.26 3.53 11.17
C ILE A 36 0.24 3.33 12.68
N ASP A 37 1.30 3.79 13.34
CA ASP A 37 1.41 3.83 14.79
C ASP A 37 1.02 5.22 15.29
N TYR A 38 -0.18 5.32 15.87
CA TYR A 38 -0.75 6.56 16.40
C TYR A 38 -0.09 7.02 17.71
N VAL A 39 0.56 6.12 18.45
CA VAL A 39 1.20 6.45 19.73
C VAL A 39 2.54 7.12 19.47
N ASN A 40 3.31 6.56 18.54
CA ASN A 40 4.65 7.05 18.20
C ASN A 40 4.68 8.00 17.00
N ASN A 41 3.52 8.24 16.38
CA ASN A 41 3.36 9.02 15.15
C ASN A 41 4.29 8.55 14.01
N GLN A 42 4.31 7.24 13.78
CA GLN A 42 5.14 6.60 12.75
C GLN A 42 4.31 5.87 11.71
N ILE A 43 4.79 5.89 10.48
CA ILE A 43 4.24 5.08 9.38
C ILE A 43 5.34 4.13 8.93
N THR A 44 5.03 2.83 8.87
CA THR A 44 5.90 1.81 8.26
C THR A 44 5.20 1.23 7.04
N CYS A 45 5.85 1.29 5.89
CA CYS A 45 5.32 0.74 4.64
C CYS A 45 6.25 -0.31 4.04
N GLY A 46 5.75 -1.53 3.83
CA GLY A 46 6.42 -2.56 3.06
C GLY A 46 5.76 -2.73 1.70
N ASN A 47 6.55 -2.92 0.63
CA ASN A 47 6.02 -3.17 -0.71
C ASN A 47 6.89 -4.13 -1.54
N ILE A 48 6.23 -5.05 -2.24
CA ILE A 48 6.77 -5.86 -3.33
C ILE A 48 5.71 -6.09 -4.41
N GLY A 49 6.10 -5.97 -5.68
CA GLY A 49 5.22 -6.10 -6.83
C GLY A 49 4.58 -4.79 -7.25
N ASN A 50 3.40 -4.85 -7.84
CA ASN A 50 2.79 -3.74 -8.57
C ASN A 50 1.57 -3.12 -7.87
N VAL A 51 1.34 -3.43 -6.59
CA VAL A 51 0.35 -2.69 -5.80
C VAL A 51 0.86 -1.26 -5.59
N GLU A 52 0.07 -0.29 -6.06
CA GLU A 52 0.38 1.12 -5.93
C GLU A 52 0.15 1.57 -4.49
N CYS A 53 1.03 2.43 -3.97
CA CYS A 53 0.81 3.13 -2.71
C CYS A 53 1.16 4.61 -2.85
N LEU A 54 0.16 5.45 -2.59
CA LEU A 54 0.32 6.89 -2.50
C LEU A 54 0.05 7.36 -1.07
N LEU A 55 0.88 8.27 -0.59
CA LEU A 55 0.81 8.83 0.77
C LEU A 55 0.78 10.36 0.69
N GLN A 56 0.01 10.97 1.57
CA GLN A 56 0.04 12.39 1.87
C GLN A 56 0.25 12.56 3.37
N ILE A 57 1.34 13.20 3.77
CA ILE A 57 1.74 13.33 5.18
C ILE A 57 1.80 14.81 5.53
N ASP A 58 1.12 15.22 6.60
CA ASP A 58 1.09 16.59 7.12
C ASP A 58 0.78 17.65 6.05
N ASN A 59 -0.22 17.37 5.20
CA ASN A 59 -0.64 18.22 4.08
C ASN A 59 0.47 18.55 3.06
N LYS A 60 1.54 17.75 3.00
CA LYS A 60 2.59 17.88 1.97
C LYS A 60 2.12 17.30 0.64
N ASP A 61 2.95 17.43 -0.38
CA ASP A 61 2.72 16.83 -1.70
C ASP A 61 2.58 15.30 -1.61
N VAL A 62 1.73 14.76 -2.48
CA VAL A 62 1.47 13.32 -2.59
C VAL A 62 2.73 12.60 -3.05
N MET A 63 3.23 11.71 -2.20
CA MET A 63 4.36 10.85 -2.50
C MET A 63 3.89 9.47 -2.96
N ARG A 64 4.62 8.88 -3.91
CA ARG A 64 4.41 7.51 -4.39
C ARG A 64 5.51 6.64 -3.81
N LEU A 65 5.17 5.52 -3.17
CA LEU A 65 6.16 4.52 -2.81
C LEU A 65 6.67 3.83 -4.08
N ILE A 66 7.99 3.76 -4.23
CA ILE A 66 8.60 3.09 -5.38
C ILE A 66 8.57 1.59 -5.10
N PRO A 67 7.83 0.81 -5.89
CA PRO A 67 7.69 -0.60 -5.60
C PRO A 67 8.98 -1.38 -5.80
N THR A 68 9.15 -2.44 -5.02
CA THR A 68 10.23 -3.41 -5.28
C THR A 68 9.74 -4.42 -6.31
N ALA A 69 10.48 -4.63 -7.40
CA ALA A 69 10.10 -5.61 -8.41
C ALA A 69 10.07 -7.05 -7.85
N GLY A 70 9.18 -7.88 -8.39
CA GLY A 70 9.01 -9.28 -8.02
C GLY A 70 7.72 -9.54 -7.24
N PHE A 71 7.64 -10.72 -6.62
CA PHE A 71 6.51 -11.18 -5.82
C PHE A 71 6.99 -12.23 -4.81
N LEU A 72 6.23 -12.45 -3.74
CA LEU A 72 6.54 -13.44 -2.71
C LEU A 72 6.10 -14.83 -3.18
N SER A 73 6.98 -15.82 -3.10
CA SER A 73 6.76 -17.18 -3.65
C SER A 73 7.63 -18.25 -2.98
N GLY A 74 8.15 -17.97 -1.78
CA GLY A 74 9.12 -18.81 -1.07
C GLY A 74 10.56 -18.68 -1.56
N ARG A 75 10.79 -18.00 -2.68
CA ARG A 75 12.14 -17.68 -3.19
C ARG A 75 12.76 -16.53 -2.43
N SER A 76 14.09 -16.37 -2.56
CA SER A 76 14.79 -15.19 -2.02
C SER A 76 14.17 -13.91 -2.56
N PHE A 77 13.91 -12.95 -1.67
CA PHE A 77 13.29 -11.68 -1.97
C PHE A 77 14.03 -10.56 -1.22
N LYS A 78 13.81 -9.33 -1.66
CA LYS A 78 14.30 -8.14 -0.95
C LYS A 78 13.16 -7.13 -0.89
N ALA A 79 12.36 -7.19 0.17
CA ALA A 79 11.35 -6.15 0.38
C ALA A 79 12.03 -4.84 0.78
N ARG A 80 11.51 -3.73 0.27
CA ARG A 80 11.89 -2.40 0.76
C ARG A 80 10.87 -1.97 1.81
N VAL A 81 11.36 -1.63 2.99
CA VAL A 81 10.56 -1.04 4.07
C VAL A 81 10.90 0.43 4.17
N HIS A 82 9.86 1.27 4.14
CA HIS A 82 9.95 2.71 4.28
C HIS A 82 9.41 3.12 5.65
N HIS A 83 10.07 4.09 6.27
CA HIS A 83 9.68 4.65 7.55
C HIS A 83 9.45 6.14 7.40
N PHE A 84 8.33 6.64 7.91
CA PHE A 84 7.99 8.05 7.95
C PHE A 84 7.51 8.44 9.34
N THR A 85 7.62 9.72 9.65
CA THR A 85 6.97 10.33 10.80
C THR A 85 5.87 11.26 10.30
N PHE A 86 4.84 11.44 11.12
CA PHE A 86 3.79 12.42 10.89
C PHE A 86 3.52 13.24 12.15
N GLN A 87 2.85 14.38 12.00
CA GLN A 87 2.48 15.23 13.13
C GLN A 87 0.99 15.19 13.41
N SER A 88 0.18 15.19 12.36
CA SER A 88 -1.27 15.31 12.51
C SER A 88 -2.06 14.56 11.45
N LYS A 89 -1.60 14.54 10.20
CA LYS A 89 -2.46 14.13 9.09
C LYS A 89 -1.77 13.12 8.20
N VAL A 90 -2.46 12.02 7.94
CA VAL A 90 -1.99 10.99 7.00
C VAL A 90 -3.14 10.57 6.09
N GLY A 91 -3.03 10.92 4.82
CA GLY A 91 -3.86 10.36 3.76
C GLY A 91 -3.11 9.22 3.05
N PHE A 92 -3.80 8.14 2.72
CA PHE A 92 -3.22 7.08 1.91
C PHE A 92 -4.22 6.49 0.93
N VAL A 93 -3.70 5.97 -0.17
CA VAL A 93 -4.45 5.11 -1.09
C VAL A 93 -3.57 3.98 -1.61
N LEU A 94 -4.15 2.79 -1.58
CA LEU A 94 -3.61 1.57 -2.18
C LEU A 94 -4.52 1.15 -3.32
N HIS A 95 -3.95 0.68 -4.42
CA HIS A 95 -4.74 0.03 -5.45
C HIS A 95 -3.97 -1.06 -6.18
N SER A 96 -4.68 -2.10 -6.62
CA SER A 96 -4.12 -3.09 -7.56
C SER A 96 -3.90 -2.46 -8.95
N ASP A 97 -3.19 -3.18 -9.81
CA ASP A 97 -2.85 -2.80 -11.19
C ASP A 97 -4.05 -2.74 -12.16
N GLY A 98 -5.22 -3.23 -11.74
CA GLY A 98 -6.48 -3.03 -12.47
C GLY A 98 -6.94 -1.56 -12.58
N VAL A 99 -6.34 -0.64 -11.81
CA VAL A 99 -6.55 0.82 -11.91
C VAL A 99 -5.46 1.47 -12.75
N ASN A 100 -5.83 2.17 -13.83
CA ASN A 100 -4.86 2.80 -14.73
C ASN A 100 -4.00 3.88 -14.03
N HIS A 101 -2.67 3.77 -14.20
CA HIS A 101 -1.64 4.56 -13.52
C HIS A 101 -1.45 6.01 -14.00
N LEU A 102 -2.25 6.51 -14.95
CA LEU A 102 -1.98 7.81 -15.58
C LEU A 102 -2.21 9.00 -14.61
N GLY A 103 -1.11 9.59 -14.14
CA GLY A 103 -1.03 10.98 -13.64
C GLY A 103 -1.73 11.29 -12.32
N GLN A 104 -1.86 10.32 -11.41
CA GLN A 104 -2.75 10.43 -10.24
C GLN A 104 -2.31 11.44 -9.17
N LYS A 105 -1.03 11.85 -9.11
CA LYS A 105 -0.52 12.69 -8.00
C LYS A 105 -1.24 14.05 -7.88
N ARG A 106 -1.43 14.77 -9.00
CA ARG A 106 -1.97 16.14 -8.96
C ARG A 106 -3.46 16.21 -8.67
N ASN A 107 -4.24 15.21 -9.09
CA ASN A 107 -5.71 15.23 -8.97
C ASN A 107 -6.21 14.69 -7.63
N LEU A 108 -5.35 14.01 -6.87
CA LEU A 108 -5.75 13.40 -5.59
C LEU A 108 -5.39 14.26 -4.38
N THR A 109 -4.43 15.19 -4.49
CA THR A 109 -3.93 16.04 -3.38
C THR A 109 -5.06 16.75 -2.62
N ASP A 110 -6.10 17.20 -3.33
CA ASP A 110 -7.18 18.02 -2.77
C ASP A 110 -8.32 17.20 -2.15
N VAL A 111 -8.30 15.86 -2.25
CA VAL A 111 -9.40 14.98 -1.81
C VAL A 111 -8.97 13.87 -0.86
N TYR A 112 -7.70 13.82 -0.43
CA TYR A 112 -7.19 12.76 0.46
C TYR A 112 -7.84 12.74 1.85
N ASP A 113 -8.34 13.89 2.31
CA ASP A 113 -9.13 13.99 3.54
C ASP A 113 -10.55 13.40 3.41
N ARG A 114 -10.92 12.97 2.20
CA ARG A 114 -12.22 12.40 1.85
C ARG A 114 -12.03 11.05 1.15
N PRO A 115 -11.73 9.95 1.89
CA PRO A 115 -11.41 8.66 1.29
C PRO A 115 -12.46 8.11 0.31
N ALA A 116 -13.74 8.35 0.56
CA ALA A 116 -14.82 7.95 -0.35
C ALA A 116 -14.73 8.65 -1.72
N ASP A 117 -14.32 9.92 -1.75
CA ASP A 117 -14.15 10.68 -3.00
C ASP A 117 -12.89 10.22 -3.76
N VAL A 118 -11.83 9.85 -3.05
CA VAL A 118 -10.64 9.19 -3.64
C VAL A 118 -11.04 7.89 -4.34
N VAL A 119 -11.76 7.01 -3.65
CA VAL A 119 -12.24 5.72 -4.21
C VAL A 119 -13.13 5.97 -5.43
N LYS A 120 -14.09 6.91 -5.33
CA LYS A 120 -14.98 7.28 -6.44
C LYS A 120 -14.23 7.87 -7.64
N HIS A 121 -13.14 8.60 -7.40
CA HIS A 121 -12.32 9.14 -8.48
C HIS A 121 -11.53 8.03 -9.19
N LEU A 122 -10.96 7.09 -8.43
CA LEU A 122 -10.18 5.98 -8.97
C LEU A 122 -11.03 4.92 -9.66
N SER A 123 -12.26 4.66 -9.18
CA SER A 123 -13.17 3.71 -9.80
C SER A 123 -13.53 4.09 -11.24
N LYS A 124 -13.56 5.38 -11.58
CA LYS A 124 -13.75 5.88 -12.95
C LYS A 124 -12.61 5.53 -13.90
N LYS A 125 -11.46 5.10 -13.38
CA LYS A 125 -10.24 4.75 -14.14
C LYS A 125 -10.00 3.25 -14.23
N VAL A 126 -10.92 2.46 -13.69
CA VAL A 126 -10.90 1.00 -13.80
C VAL A 126 -11.07 0.60 -15.25
N SER A 127 -10.18 -0.26 -15.74
CA SER A 127 -10.37 -0.92 -17.02
C SER A 127 -11.35 -2.07 -16.81
N ILE A 128 -12.54 -1.98 -17.39
CA ILE A 128 -13.65 -2.95 -17.17
C ILE A 128 -13.27 -4.38 -17.61
N ASP A 129 -12.25 -4.55 -18.46
CA ASP A 129 -11.94 -5.82 -19.12
C ASP A 129 -10.57 -6.44 -18.75
N LYS A 130 -9.89 -6.04 -17.65
CA LYS A 130 -8.48 -6.43 -17.46
C LYS A 130 -8.07 -7.19 -16.20
N ASP A 131 -8.67 -7.01 -15.03
CA ASP A 131 -8.30 -7.75 -13.80
C ASP A 131 -9.24 -7.49 -12.62
N ASP A 132 -9.05 -8.20 -11.51
CA ASP A 132 -9.64 -7.88 -10.21
C ASP A 132 -9.15 -6.51 -9.70
N VAL A 133 -10.08 -5.69 -9.23
CA VAL A 133 -9.79 -4.35 -8.72
C VAL A 133 -10.00 -4.29 -7.22
N THR A 134 -8.95 -3.90 -6.50
CA THR A 134 -9.02 -3.51 -5.10
C THR A 134 -8.51 -2.08 -4.94
N ILE A 135 -9.27 -1.24 -4.23
CA ILE A 135 -8.89 0.12 -3.87
C ILE A 135 -9.16 0.29 -2.37
N ILE A 136 -8.16 0.76 -1.63
CA ILE A 136 -8.27 1.09 -0.22
C ILE A 136 -7.81 2.53 -0.05
N SER A 137 -8.64 3.39 0.55
CA SER A 137 -8.24 4.74 0.92
C SER A 137 -8.56 5.00 2.38
N GLY A 138 -7.68 5.73 3.06
CA GLY A 138 -7.87 6.11 4.45
C GLY A 138 -7.28 7.49 4.73
N TYR A 139 -7.79 8.09 5.80
CA TYR A 139 -7.35 9.38 6.31
C TYR A 139 -7.29 9.35 7.84
N VAL A 140 -6.19 9.83 8.40
CA VAL A 140 -5.91 9.94 9.83
C VAL A 140 -5.77 11.42 10.18
N HIS A 141 -6.33 11.81 11.32
CA HIS A 141 -6.30 13.17 11.90
C HIS A 141 -5.85 13.14 13.36
#